data_AF-A0A7X5DZW1-F1
#
_entry.id   AF-A0A7X5DZW1-F1
#
_cell.length_a   1.000
_cell.length_b   1.000
_cell.length_c   1.000
_cell.angle_alpha   90.00
_cell.angle_beta   90.00
_cell.angle_gamma   90.00
#
_symmetry.space_group_name_H-M   'P 1'
#
loop_
_entity.id
_entity.type
_entity.pdbx_description
1 polymer ?
#
loop_
_entity_poly.entity_id
_entity_poly.type
_entity_poly.pdbx_seq_one_letter_code
_entity_poly.pdbx_strand_id
1 'polypeptide(L)'
;MELIFDFDQRQGLANVRFEGLDGTEDVASMKQALSLLKIRNPVIPFADAVKSGAYDHVPDAEYKRMLDTMTFISELWRYPDEPGEAPQKSEMNALALLANTIEALSQLNAQYQMENLEES
;
A
#
# COMPACT_ATOMS: atom_id res chain seq x y z
N MET A 1 11.13 7.07 0.43
CA MET A 1 10.96 6.36 -0.85
C MET A 1 9.48 6.37 -1.21
N GLU A 2 9.17 6.58 -2.47
CA GLU A 2 7.82 6.71 -3.00
C GLU A 2 7.45 5.49 -3.84
N LEU A 3 6.19 5.07 -3.74
CA LEU A 3 5.61 4.04 -4.60
C LEU A 3 4.99 4.74 -5.81
N ILE A 4 5.52 4.47 -7.00
CA ILE A 4 4.96 4.96 -8.27
C ILE A 4 4.21 3.80 -8.93
N PHE A 5 3.01 4.07 -9.42
CA PHE A 5 2.13 3.06 -10.01
C PHE A 5 1.16 3.72 -10.99
N ASP A 6 0.57 2.88 -11.83
CA ASP A 6 -0.58 3.21 -12.68
C ASP A 6 -1.78 2.32 -12.29
N PHE A 7 -2.97 2.68 -12.74
CA PHE A 7 -4.13 1.77 -12.72
C PHE A 7 -4.31 1.11 -14.09
N ASP A 8 -4.50 -0.21 -14.10
CA ASP A 8 -4.83 -0.94 -15.32
C ASP A 8 -6.34 -0.85 -15.67
N GLN A 9 -6.75 -1.54 -16.74
CA GLN A 9 -8.15 -1.57 -17.19
C GLN A 9 -9.12 -2.22 -16.18
N ARG A 10 -8.59 -2.96 -15.19
CA ARG A 10 -9.34 -3.57 -14.09
C ARG A 10 -9.24 -2.75 -12.81
N GLN A 11 -8.63 -1.56 -12.88
CA GLN A 11 -8.39 -0.66 -11.76
C GLN A 11 -7.50 -1.29 -10.67
N GLY A 12 -6.69 -2.28 -11.07
CA GLY A 12 -5.62 -2.82 -10.25
C GLY A 12 -4.33 -2.02 -10.43
N LEU A 13 -3.42 -2.10 -9.45
CA LEU A 13 -2.10 -1.49 -9.56
C LEU A 13 -1.26 -2.16 -10.65
N ALA A 14 -0.70 -1.35 -11.54
CA ALA A 14 0.21 -1.75 -12.60
C ALA A 14 1.48 -0.88 -12.60
N ASN A 15 2.52 -1.34 -13.30
CA ASN A 15 3.80 -0.63 -13.46
C ASN A 15 4.42 -0.16 -12.13
N VAL A 16 4.24 -0.95 -11.07
CA VAL A 16 4.66 -0.61 -9.72
C VAL A 16 6.19 -0.52 -9.65
N ARG A 17 6.72 0.63 -9.24
CA ARG A 17 8.14 0.88 -9.02
C ARG A 17 8.37 1.76 -7.79
N PHE A 18 9.59 1.75 -7.29
CA PHE A 18 10.01 2.53 -6.13
C PHE A 18 11.02 3.60 -6.55
N GLU A 19 10.82 4.83 -6.09
CA GLU A 19 11.74 5.95 -6.33
C GLU A 19 12.21 6.58 -5.01
N GLY A 20 13.41 7.16 -5.01
CA GLY A 20 13.97 7.89 -3.87
C GLY A 20 15.15 7.21 -3.16
N LEU A 21 15.68 6.12 -3.74
CA LEU A 21 17.02 5.62 -3.45
C LEU A 21 17.76 5.47 -4.79
N ASP A 22 19.03 5.85 -4.83
CA ASP A 22 19.86 5.82 -6.05
C ASP A 22 21.06 4.86 -5.94
N GLY A 23 21.20 4.18 -4.80
CA GLY A 23 22.26 3.20 -4.55
C GLY A 23 23.56 3.83 -4.06
N THR A 24 23.58 5.13 -3.79
CA THR A 24 24.73 5.84 -3.20
C THR A 24 24.61 6.04 -1.69
N GLU A 25 23.59 5.45 -1.07
CA GLU A 25 23.37 5.58 0.37
C GLU A 25 24.52 4.96 1.16
N ASP A 26 24.99 5.66 2.20
CA ASP A 26 26.02 5.15 3.10
C ASP A 26 25.37 4.17 4.10
N VAL A 27 25.57 2.87 3.85
CA VAL A 27 24.94 1.81 4.63
C VAL A 27 25.98 0.83 5.17
N ALA A 28 26.16 0.81 6.49
CA ALA A 28 27.15 -0.06 7.14
C ALA A 28 26.58 -1.43 7.54
N SER A 29 25.27 -1.67 7.38
CA SER A 29 24.64 -2.95 7.75
C SER A 29 23.30 -3.18 7.03
N MET A 30 22.90 -4.45 6.94
CA MET A 30 21.58 -4.86 6.42
C MET A 30 20.44 -4.19 7.21
N LYS A 31 20.56 -4.09 8.54
CA LYS A 31 19.54 -3.41 9.38
C LYS A 31 19.38 -1.94 8.99
N GLN A 32 20.47 -1.25 8.72
CA GLN A 32 20.41 0.13 8.23
C GLN A 32 19.80 0.20 6.83
N ALA A 33 20.18 -0.70 5.91
CA ALA A 33 19.60 -0.75 4.56
C ALA A 33 18.07 -0.89 4.63
N LEU A 34 17.60 -1.85 5.43
CA LEU A 34 16.17 -2.10 5.64
C LEU A 34 15.45 -0.93 6.31
N SER A 35 16.14 -0.16 7.15
CA SER A 35 15.58 1.06 7.77
C SER A 35 15.48 2.25 6.82
N LEU A 36 16.29 2.26 5.75
CA LEU A 36 16.21 3.23 4.65
C LEU A 36 15.10 2.88 3.66
N LEU A 37 14.68 1.61 3.62
CA LEU A 37 13.55 1.12 2.81
C LEU A 37 12.18 1.52 3.38
N LYS A 38 12.04 2.79 3.79
CA LYS A 38 10.80 3.39 4.25
C LYS A 38 9.96 3.85 3.07
N ILE A 39 8.89 3.12 2.81
CA ILE A 39 7.95 3.40 1.74
C ILE A 39 6.83 4.27 2.29
N ARG A 40 6.59 5.39 1.62
CA ARG A 40 5.47 6.25 1.94
C ARG A 40 4.15 5.56 1.59
N ASN A 41 3.12 5.74 2.42
CA ASN A 41 1.79 5.22 2.12
C ASN A 41 1.24 5.85 0.81
N PRO A 42 0.91 5.04 -0.22
CA PRO A 42 0.47 5.53 -1.53
C PRO A 42 -0.88 6.26 -1.51
N VAL A 43 -1.66 6.15 -0.43
CA VAL A 43 -2.90 6.92 -0.25
C VAL A 43 -2.65 8.42 -0.23
N ILE A 44 -1.45 8.86 0.20
CA ILE A 44 -1.11 10.28 0.27
C ILE A 44 -0.97 10.90 -1.13
N PRO A 45 -0.08 10.42 -2.02
CA PRO A 45 -0.02 10.92 -3.38
C PRO A 45 -1.32 10.69 -4.16
N PHE A 46 -2.06 9.60 -3.89
CA PHE A 46 -3.39 9.40 -4.47
C PHE A 46 -4.38 10.50 -4.07
N ALA A 47 -4.48 10.82 -2.79
CA ALA A 47 -5.35 11.88 -2.29
C ALA A 47 -4.97 13.26 -2.85
N ASP A 48 -3.68 13.53 -3.03
CA ASP A 48 -3.20 14.77 -3.65
C ASP A 48 -3.59 14.83 -5.14
N ALA A 49 -3.47 13.72 -5.86
CA ALA A 49 -3.92 13.61 -7.25
C ALA A 49 -5.45 13.81 -7.38
N VAL A 50 -6.25 13.23 -6.47
CA VAL A 50 -7.71 13.46 -6.40
C VAL A 50 -8.02 14.95 -6.21
N LYS A 51 -7.37 15.62 -5.25
CA LYS A 51 -7.57 17.06 -5.01
C LYS A 51 -7.20 17.94 -6.21
N SER A 52 -6.26 17.48 -7.04
CA SER A 52 -5.84 18.17 -8.26
C SER A 52 -6.79 17.97 -9.45
N GLY A 53 -7.85 17.17 -9.29
CA GLY A 53 -8.82 16.85 -10.35
C GLY A 53 -8.33 15.77 -11.33
N ALA A 54 -7.27 15.03 -10.99
CA ALA A 54 -6.69 14.03 -11.88
C ALA A 54 -7.67 12.90 -12.24
N TYR A 55 -8.70 12.67 -11.42
CA TYR A 55 -9.69 11.61 -11.59
C TYR A 55 -11.10 12.10 -11.89
N ASP A 56 -11.31 13.40 -12.15
CA ASP A 56 -12.64 13.99 -12.37
C ASP A 56 -13.37 13.44 -13.61
N HIS A 57 -12.61 12.82 -14.53
CA HIS A 57 -13.11 12.23 -15.75
C HIS A 57 -13.40 10.72 -15.63
N VAL A 58 -13.07 10.11 -14.48
CA VAL A 58 -13.23 8.66 -14.25
C VAL A 58 -14.68 8.38 -13.84
N PRO A 59 -15.36 7.38 -14.43
CA PRO A 59 -16.70 6.98 -14.01
C PRO A 59 -16.76 6.59 -12.53
N ASP A 60 -17.85 6.97 -11.83
CA ASP A 60 -18.02 6.72 -10.38
C ASP A 60 -17.74 5.28 -9.95
N ALA A 61 -18.19 4.30 -10.75
CA ALA A 61 -17.98 2.89 -10.45
C ALA A 61 -16.51 2.47 -10.53
N GLU A 62 -15.74 3.05 -11.44
CA GLU A 62 -14.31 2.81 -11.59
C GLU A 62 -13.53 3.55 -10.50
N TYR A 63 -13.89 4.81 -10.23
CA TYR A 63 -13.32 5.60 -9.14
C TYR A 63 -13.51 4.91 -7.79
N LYS A 64 -14.70 4.36 -7.54
CA LYS A 64 -14.97 3.59 -6.33
C LYS A 64 -14.01 2.40 -6.17
N ARG A 65 -13.73 1.65 -7.24
CA ARG A 65 -12.77 0.53 -7.18
C ARG A 65 -11.34 0.99 -6.91
N MET A 66 -10.93 2.11 -7.51
CA MET A 66 -9.61 2.71 -7.23
C MET A 66 -9.51 3.12 -5.75
N LEU A 67 -10.56 3.76 -5.21
CA LEU A 67 -10.62 4.17 -3.81
C LEU A 67 -10.61 2.97 -2.86
N ASP A 68 -11.41 1.93 -3.15
CA ASP A 68 -11.48 0.70 -2.36
C ASP A 68 -10.10 0.00 -2.36
N THR A 69 -9.42 -0.03 -3.52
CA THR A 69 -8.05 -0.56 -3.66
C THR A 69 -7.05 0.23 -2.81
N MET A 70 -7.09 1.57 -2.88
CA MET A 70 -6.19 2.43 -2.10
C MET A 70 -6.45 2.34 -0.60
N THR A 71 -7.71 2.17 -0.21
CA THR A 71 -8.09 1.99 1.19
C THR A 71 -7.52 0.68 1.72
N PHE A 72 -7.71 -0.43 0.99
CA PHE A 72 -7.14 -1.72 1.35
C PHE A 72 -5.61 -1.66 1.47
N ILE A 73 -4.92 -1.06 0.50
CA ILE A 73 -3.46 -0.94 0.55
C ILE A 73 -3.02 -0.08 1.73
N SER A 74 -3.72 1.01 2.03
CA SER A 74 -3.43 1.86 3.17
C SER A 74 -3.55 1.11 4.50
N GLU A 75 -4.50 0.17 4.62
CA GLU A 75 -4.65 -0.67 5.81
C GLU A 75 -3.47 -1.62 6.05
N LEU A 76 -2.66 -1.89 5.02
CA LEU A 76 -1.42 -2.66 5.14
C LEU A 76 -0.29 -1.85 5.79
N TRP A 77 -0.41 -0.51 5.89
CA TRP A 77 0.56 0.34 6.59
C TRP A 77 0.28 0.38 8.11
N ARG A 78 0.40 -0.78 8.77
CA ARG A 78 0.30 -0.89 10.24
C ARG A 78 1.66 -0.76 10.90
N TYR A 79 1.80 0.18 11.83
CA TYR A 79 3.05 0.39 12.57
C TYR A 79 3.16 -0.59 13.73
N PRO A 80 4.29 -1.31 13.89
CA PRO A 80 4.47 -2.24 15.00
C PRO A 80 4.53 -1.57 16.39
N ASP A 81 4.70 -0.25 16.46
CA ASP A 81 4.89 0.51 17.71
C ASP A 81 3.82 1.59 17.97
N GLU A 82 2.60 1.50 17.42
CA GLU A 82 1.56 2.54 17.64
C GLU A 82 0.56 2.18 18.76
N PRO A 83 0.68 2.78 19.96
CA PRO A 83 -0.40 2.82 20.93
C PRO A 83 -1.29 4.03 20.65
N GLY A 84 -2.53 3.80 20.22
CA GLY A 84 -3.63 4.78 20.25
C GLY A 84 -3.39 6.08 19.47
N GLU A 85 -3.70 6.05 18.18
CA GLU A 85 -3.93 7.18 17.25
C GLU A 85 -3.01 8.43 17.34
N ALA A 86 -2.11 8.53 16.35
CA ALA A 86 -1.95 9.73 15.54
C ALA A 86 -1.35 9.36 14.16
N PRO A 87 -2.16 9.14 13.10
CA PRO A 87 -1.68 8.67 11.81
C PRO A 87 -1.08 9.83 11.00
N GLN A 88 0.10 10.29 11.40
CA GLN A 88 0.92 11.22 10.61
C GLN A 88 2.37 10.77 10.48
N LYS A 89 2.68 9.52 10.84
CA LYS A 89 3.91 8.89 10.34
C LYS A 89 3.53 8.18 9.05
N SER A 90 4.02 8.72 7.95
CA SER A 90 3.65 8.35 6.58
C SER A 90 4.51 7.24 5.99
N GLU A 91 5.40 6.61 6.78
CA GLU A 91 6.50 5.78 6.28
C GLU A 91 6.69 4.47 7.07
N MET A 92 6.49 3.32 6.40
CA MET A 92 6.73 1.98 6.95
C MET A 92 7.90 1.29 6.24
N ASN A 93 8.67 0.46 6.96
CA ASN A 93 9.76 -0.29 6.34
C ASN A 93 9.24 -1.46 5.49
N ALA A 94 9.98 -1.85 4.45
CA ALA A 94 9.59 -2.89 3.51
C ALA A 94 9.32 -4.27 4.14
N LEU A 95 9.99 -4.63 5.25
CA LEU A 95 9.77 -5.92 5.92
C LEU A 95 8.44 -5.95 6.67
N ALA A 96 8.08 -4.86 7.34
CA ALA A 96 6.77 -4.72 7.99
C ALA A 96 5.65 -4.71 6.95
N LEU A 97 5.86 -4.05 5.80
CA LEU A 97 4.92 -4.11 4.67
C LEU A 97 4.71 -5.54 4.17
N LEU A 98 5.80 -6.28 3.98
CA LEU A 98 5.76 -7.67 3.55
C LEU A 98 5.01 -8.55 4.55
N ALA A 99 5.27 -8.38 5.84
CA ALA A 99 4.59 -9.13 6.89
C ALA A 99 3.07 -8.85 6.89
N ASN A 100 2.67 -7.59 6.83
CA ASN A 100 1.26 -7.19 6.78
C ASN A 100 0.57 -7.71 5.52
N THR A 101 1.26 -7.72 4.38
CA THR A 101 0.73 -8.28 3.11
C THR A 101 0.52 -9.78 3.22
N ILE A 102 1.46 -10.52 3.79
CA ILE A 102 1.32 -11.98 4.01
C ILE A 102 0.15 -12.27 4.95
N GLU A 103 -0.02 -11.49 6.02
CA GLU A 103 -1.16 -11.63 6.94
C GLU A 103 -2.49 -11.39 6.22
N ALA A 104 -2.61 -10.31 5.46
CA ALA A 104 -3.82 -9.99 4.70
C ALA A 104 -4.17 -11.10 3.69
N LEU A 105 -3.17 -11.64 2.96
CA LEU A 105 -3.38 -12.78 2.07
C LEU A 105 -3.82 -14.04 2.83
N SER A 106 -3.25 -14.29 4.01
CA SER A 106 -3.66 -15.42 4.86
C SER A 106 -5.11 -15.29 5.32
N GLN A 107 -5.55 -14.08 5.70
CA GLN A 107 -6.92 -13.80 6.12
C GLN A 107 -7.90 -13.97 4.94
N LEU A 108 -7.56 -13.42 3.78
CA LEU A 108 -8.36 -13.57 2.57
C LEU A 108 -8.51 -15.05 2.17
N ASN A 109 -7.43 -15.82 2.22
CA ASN A 109 -7.48 -17.25 1.95
C ASN A 109 -8.37 -17.99 2.97
N ALA A 110 -8.30 -17.66 4.26
CA ALA A 110 -9.16 -18.25 5.27
C ALA A 110 -10.65 -17.94 5.02
N GLN A 111 -10.98 -16.71 4.61
CA GLN A 111 -12.34 -16.32 4.24
C GLN A 111 -12.87 -17.14 3.06
N TYR A 112 -12.09 -17.26 1.97
CA TYR A 112 -12.48 -18.08 0.83
C TYR A 112 -12.70 -19.56 1.20
N GLN A 113 -11.90 -20.12 2.10
CA GLN A 113 -12.09 -21.51 2.54
C GLN A 113 -13.37 -21.67 3.38
N MET A 114 -13.77 -20.66 4.14
CA MET A 114 -15.02 -20.67 4.90
C MET A 114 -16.26 -20.52 4.01
N GLU A 115 -16.23 -19.63 3.00
CA GLU A 115 -17.34 -19.46 2.05
C GLU A 115 -17.61 -20.75 1.25
N ASN A 116 -16.56 -21.46 0.80
CA ASN A 116 -16.71 -22.75 0.11
C ASN A 116 -17.30 -23.86 1.00
N LEU A 117 -17.13 -23.78 2.33
CA LEU A 117 -17.70 -24.73 3.29
C LEU A 117 -19.17 -24.41 3.61
N GLU A 118 -19.60 -23.16 3.49
CA GLU A 118 -21.00 -22.75 3.69
C GLU A 118 -21.87 -23.00 2.44
N GLU A 119 -21.27 -23.10 1.25
CA GLU A 119 -21.95 -23.45 0.00
C GLU A 119 -22.03 -24.97 -0.29
N SER A 120 -21.46 -25.82 0.56
CA SER A 120 -21.41 -27.30 0.43
C SER A 120 -22.40 -28.03 1.34
#